data_AF-A0A6J5FRC9-F1
#
_entry.id   AF-A0A6J5FRC9-F1
#
_cell.length_a   1.000
_cell.length_b   1.000
_cell.length_c   1.000
_cell.angle_alpha   90.00
_cell.angle_beta   90.00
_cell.angle_gamma   90.00
#
_symmetry.space_group_name_H-M   'P 1'
#
loop_
_entity.id
_entity.type
_entity.pdbx_description
1 polymer ?
#
loop_
_entity_poly.entity_id
_entity_poly.type
_entity_poly.pdbx_seq_one_letter_code
_entity_poly.pdbx_strand_id
1 'polypeptide(L)'
;MDALGFLGTATLAFGCAAWSAVAAAKRFDRHFPAPANDSSGIHGGAAAARLPRGVSMTATALRQGLPELPQRMRALPVDSRGYPVPYFVDWIDGKPDFRVMDSRKLAACVYYKRCWICGEPLGQYKAFVIGPMCAVNRVSAEPPSHTDCAKFAAQACPFLTLPKATRRETGMPDDLRVSGIMLKRNPGVALVWVTRSFHAVRADDGVLFDIGEPEQTFWYAEGRLASRSEVMASVEAGLPALYDLAHADSEAAVLELDTAVARATRFFPPHAAAAFSGRSA
;
A
#
# COMPACT_ATOMS: atom_id res chain seq x y z
N MET A 1 24.46 49.10 -34.64
CA MET A 1 23.38 49.50 -33.72
C MET A 1 22.18 48.63 -34.06
N ASP A 2 21.92 47.70 -33.15
CA ASP A 2 20.70 46.92 -32.91
C ASP A 2 20.15 45.98 -33.99
N ALA A 3 20.57 44.72 -33.88
CA ALA A 3 19.84 43.54 -34.34
C ALA A 3 19.05 42.97 -33.15
N LEU A 4 17.71 43.05 -33.20
CA LEU A 4 16.79 42.38 -32.29
C LEU A 4 16.72 40.89 -32.65
N GLY A 5 17.52 40.09 -31.95
CA GLY A 5 17.51 38.63 -32.02
C GLY A 5 16.38 38.04 -31.17
N PHE A 6 15.55 37.24 -31.83
CA PHE A 6 14.62 36.27 -31.26
C PHE A 6 15.36 35.35 -30.27
N LEU A 7 15.07 35.43 -28.97
CA LEU A 7 15.48 34.45 -27.97
C LEU A 7 14.26 33.61 -27.58
N GLY A 8 14.11 32.47 -28.28
CA GLY A 8 13.37 31.34 -27.76
C GLY A 8 14.27 30.59 -26.78
N THR A 9 14.02 30.72 -25.49
CA THR A 9 14.72 29.94 -24.45
C THR A 9 13.91 28.71 -24.08
N ALA A 10 14.39 27.60 -24.64
CA ALA A 10 14.35 26.22 -24.19
C ALA A 10 13.64 25.91 -22.85
N THR A 11 12.72 24.96 -22.96
CA THR A 11 12.17 24.08 -21.94
C THR A 11 13.27 23.53 -21.02
N LEU A 12 13.31 23.99 -19.76
CA LEU A 12 14.07 23.34 -18.69
C LEU A 12 13.31 22.10 -18.23
N ALA A 13 13.48 21.01 -18.97
CA ALA A 13 13.29 19.67 -18.46
C ALA A 13 14.61 19.20 -17.84
N PHE A 14 14.53 18.34 -16.83
CA PHE A 14 15.60 17.60 -16.11
C PHE A 14 16.09 18.18 -14.78
N GLY A 15 15.68 17.51 -13.69
CA GLY A 15 16.37 17.53 -12.40
C GLY A 15 15.52 16.88 -11.29
N CYS A 16 15.76 15.59 -10.98
CA CYS A 16 15.59 14.93 -9.66
C CYS A 16 15.66 13.41 -9.82
N ALA A 17 16.84 12.80 -9.66
CA ALA A 17 17.03 11.36 -9.89
C ALA A 17 16.51 10.47 -8.75
N ALA A 18 16.18 11.02 -7.57
CA ALA A 18 15.59 10.25 -6.47
C ALA A 18 14.06 10.43 -6.35
N TRP A 19 13.52 11.59 -6.76
CA TRP A 19 12.08 11.88 -6.73
C TRP A 19 11.35 11.68 -8.08
N SER A 20 12.07 11.69 -9.22
CA SER A 20 11.46 11.49 -10.55
C SER A 20 11.26 10.03 -10.95
N ALA A 21 11.51 9.05 -10.06
CA ALA A 21 11.23 7.65 -10.40
C ALA A 21 9.76 7.45 -10.78
N VAL A 22 8.85 8.29 -10.28
CA VAL A 22 7.43 8.30 -10.66
C VAL A 22 7.16 9.23 -11.86
N ALA A 23 7.77 10.42 -11.94
CA ALA A 23 7.50 11.38 -13.01
C ALA A 23 8.07 11.00 -14.39
N ALA A 24 9.13 10.18 -14.43
CA ALA A 24 9.75 9.68 -15.66
C ALA A 24 9.48 8.18 -15.94
N ALA A 25 8.54 7.57 -15.21
CA ALA A 25 8.18 6.17 -15.38
C ALA A 25 7.50 5.96 -16.74
N LYS A 26 8.26 5.49 -17.73
CA LYS A 26 7.69 4.91 -18.95
C LYS A 26 6.65 3.88 -18.52
N ARG A 27 5.38 4.15 -18.88
CA ARG A 27 4.20 3.31 -18.67
C ARG A 27 4.58 1.83 -18.72
N PHE A 28 4.60 1.18 -17.55
CA PHE A 28 5.11 -0.20 -17.37
C PHE A 28 4.11 -1.28 -17.84
N ASP A 29 3.11 -0.91 -18.66
CA ASP A 29 2.00 -1.77 -19.09
C ASP A 29 2.42 -2.91 -20.04
N ARG A 30 3.67 -2.97 -20.52
CA ARG A 30 4.09 -3.91 -21.59
C ARG A 30 5.13 -4.98 -21.23
N HIS A 31 5.74 -4.99 -20.03
CA HIS A 31 6.93 -5.83 -19.78
C HIS A 31 6.92 -6.66 -18.49
N PHE A 32 5.78 -6.79 -17.79
CA PHE A 32 5.65 -7.92 -16.87
C PHE A 32 5.41 -9.17 -17.71
N PRO A 33 6.32 -10.18 -17.72
CA PRO A 33 5.99 -11.44 -18.36
C PRO A 33 4.71 -11.96 -17.71
N ALA A 34 3.69 -12.26 -18.53
CA ALA A 34 2.51 -12.93 -18.03
C ALA A 34 2.99 -14.16 -17.24
N PRO A 35 2.55 -14.36 -15.99
CA PRO A 35 3.08 -15.43 -15.17
C PRO A 35 2.83 -16.76 -15.88
N ALA A 36 3.91 -17.46 -16.24
CA ALA A 36 3.84 -18.78 -16.82
C ALA A 36 3.13 -19.69 -15.81
N ASN A 37 1.93 -20.16 -16.16
CA ASN A 37 1.08 -21.10 -15.40
C ASN A 37 0.05 -20.54 -14.41
N ASP A 38 -0.34 -19.26 -14.45
CA ASP A 38 -1.67 -18.88 -13.91
C ASP A 38 -2.68 -19.03 -15.06
N SER A 39 -3.22 -20.25 -15.22
CA SER A 39 -4.11 -20.59 -16.32
C SER A 39 -5.31 -19.64 -16.35
N SER A 40 -5.28 -18.73 -17.32
CA SER A 40 -6.23 -17.65 -17.58
C SER A 40 -7.63 -18.12 -18.00
N GLY A 41 -8.05 -19.34 -17.67
CA GLY A 41 -9.13 -20.04 -18.39
C GLY A 41 -10.30 -20.60 -17.58
N ILE A 42 -10.27 -20.72 -16.25
CA ILE A 42 -11.35 -21.45 -15.53
C ILE A 42 -11.66 -20.87 -14.14
N HIS A 43 -12.07 -19.60 -13.97
CA HIS A 43 -12.55 -19.15 -12.64
C HIS A 43 -13.74 -18.17 -12.73
N GLY A 44 -14.86 -18.67 -13.23
CA GLY A 44 -16.17 -18.23 -12.73
C GLY A 44 -16.43 -18.95 -11.41
N GLY A 45 -16.46 -18.19 -10.30
CA GLY A 45 -16.54 -18.72 -8.95
C GLY A 45 -15.17 -18.70 -8.27
N ALA A 46 -15.11 -18.00 -7.13
CA ALA A 46 -14.00 -17.86 -6.20
C ALA A 46 -12.68 -18.48 -6.70
N ALA A 47 -11.73 -17.64 -7.09
CA ALA A 47 -10.32 -17.98 -7.02
C ALA A 47 -9.92 -18.13 -5.53
N ALA A 48 -10.61 -19.02 -4.81
CA ALA A 48 -10.16 -19.53 -3.54
C ALA A 48 -8.73 -19.99 -3.80
N ALA A 49 -7.78 -19.38 -3.10
CA ALA A 49 -6.40 -19.82 -3.12
C ALA A 49 -6.42 -21.33 -2.87
N ARG A 50 -6.34 -22.14 -3.93
CA ARG A 50 -6.21 -23.58 -3.76
C ARG A 50 -4.92 -23.72 -3.00
N LEU A 51 -5.03 -24.24 -1.78
CA LEU A 51 -3.89 -24.59 -0.97
C LEU A 51 -2.90 -25.38 -1.86
N PRO A 52 -1.59 -25.13 -1.73
CA PRO A 52 -0.62 -25.97 -2.42
C PRO A 52 -0.92 -27.45 -2.16
N ARG A 53 -0.72 -28.31 -3.16
CA ARG A 53 -1.01 -29.75 -3.01
C ARG A 53 -0.27 -30.29 -1.77
N GLY A 54 -1.01 -30.92 -0.85
CA GLY A 54 -0.47 -31.49 0.39
C GLY A 54 -0.53 -30.59 1.63
N VAL A 55 -1.07 -29.38 1.53
CA VAL A 55 -1.24 -28.48 2.67
C VAL A 55 -2.59 -28.70 3.36
N SER A 56 -2.55 -29.02 4.65
CA SER A 56 -3.75 -29.17 5.49
C SER A 56 -4.19 -27.82 6.08
N MET A 57 -5.49 -27.55 6.11
CA MET A 57 -6.06 -26.39 6.79
C MET A 57 -5.67 -26.41 8.27
N THR A 58 -5.07 -25.34 8.77
CA THR A 58 -4.55 -25.30 10.15
C THR A 58 -5.59 -24.86 11.18
N ALA A 59 -6.71 -24.25 10.76
CA ALA A 59 -7.91 -24.05 11.57
C ALA A 59 -9.14 -23.80 10.67
N THR A 60 -10.35 -24.10 11.15
CA THR A 60 -11.62 -23.75 10.47
C THR A 60 -12.33 -22.56 11.09
N ALA A 61 -11.94 -22.15 12.31
CA ALA A 61 -12.60 -21.07 13.04
C ALA A 61 -11.78 -19.78 12.99
N LEU A 62 -12.47 -18.66 12.74
CA LEU A 62 -11.88 -17.33 12.85
C LEU A 62 -11.61 -16.98 14.31
N ARG A 63 -10.54 -16.22 14.53
CA ARG A 63 -10.18 -15.68 15.84
C ARG A 63 -11.30 -14.76 16.37
N GLN A 64 -11.59 -14.85 17.67
CA GLN A 64 -12.51 -13.94 18.34
C GLN A 64 -11.98 -12.49 18.33
N GLY A 65 -12.89 -11.52 18.22
CA GLY A 65 -12.56 -10.09 18.23
C GLY A 65 -12.09 -9.53 16.88
N LEU A 66 -12.06 -10.34 15.82
CA LEU A 66 -11.87 -9.82 14.47
C LEU A 66 -13.10 -9.01 14.00
N PRO A 67 -12.92 -7.97 13.17
CA PRO A 67 -14.03 -7.32 12.49
C PRO A 67 -14.77 -8.30 11.57
N GLU A 68 -15.96 -7.92 11.12
CA GLU A 68 -16.75 -8.75 10.20
C GLU A 68 -15.93 -9.11 8.95
N LEU A 69 -15.82 -10.41 8.65
CA LEU A 69 -15.06 -10.89 7.50
C LEU A 69 -15.81 -10.59 6.20
N PRO A 70 -15.21 -9.82 5.26
CA PRO A 70 -15.81 -9.55 3.97
C PRO A 70 -16.17 -10.84 3.22
N GLN A 71 -17.29 -10.84 2.49
CA GLN A 71 -17.79 -12.03 1.79
C GLN A 71 -16.73 -12.70 0.91
N ARG A 72 -15.98 -11.91 0.14
CA ARG A 72 -14.88 -12.36 -0.73
C ARG A 72 -13.68 -12.98 0.00
N MET A 73 -13.54 -12.71 1.30
CA MET A 73 -12.46 -13.29 2.12
C MET A 73 -12.87 -14.61 2.76
N ARG A 74 -14.15 -15.00 2.73
CA ARG A 74 -14.65 -16.23 3.37
C ARG A 74 -14.06 -17.51 2.77
N ALA A 75 -13.59 -17.45 1.53
CA ALA A 75 -12.94 -18.58 0.86
C ALA A 75 -11.44 -18.67 1.16
N LEU A 76 -10.86 -17.71 1.88
CA LEU A 76 -9.44 -17.76 2.23
C LEU A 76 -9.18 -18.86 3.27
N PRO A 77 -8.04 -19.56 3.19
CA PRO A 77 -7.57 -20.41 4.26
C PRO A 77 -7.44 -19.62 5.58
N VAL A 78 -7.57 -20.31 6.70
CA VAL A 78 -7.37 -19.72 8.03
C VAL A 78 -6.16 -20.39 8.67
N ASP A 79 -5.23 -19.57 9.17
CA ASP A 79 -4.03 -20.06 9.85
C ASP A 79 -4.35 -20.64 11.25
N SER A 80 -3.37 -21.29 11.87
CA SER A 80 -3.54 -21.90 13.20
C SER A 80 -3.89 -20.91 14.32
N ARG A 81 -3.75 -19.60 14.09
CA ARG A 81 -4.06 -18.54 15.05
C ARG A 81 -5.47 -17.96 14.84
N GLY A 82 -6.18 -18.42 13.80
CA GLY A 82 -7.52 -17.98 13.44
C GLY A 82 -7.57 -16.76 12.52
N TYR A 83 -6.47 -16.38 11.86
CA TYR A 83 -6.46 -15.29 10.89
C TYR A 83 -6.65 -15.81 9.46
N PRO A 84 -7.47 -15.14 8.62
CA PRO A 84 -7.51 -15.46 7.20
C PRO A 84 -6.12 -15.19 6.59
N VAL A 85 -5.65 -16.10 5.74
CA VAL A 85 -4.37 -16.01 5.03
C VAL A 85 -4.61 -15.22 3.74
N PRO A 86 -4.11 -13.97 3.61
CA PRO A 86 -4.25 -13.20 2.38
C PRO A 86 -3.65 -13.92 1.17
N TYR A 87 -4.21 -13.66 -0.01
CA TYR A 87 -3.78 -14.23 -1.28
C TYR A 87 -2.27 -14.10 -1.46
N PHE A 88 -1.70 -12.92 -1.22
CA PHE A 88 -0.28 -12.66 -1.43
C PHE A 88 0.69 -13.51 -0.61
N VAL A 89 0.25 -14.04 0.54
CA VAL A 89 1.15 -14.73 1.48
C VAL A 89 1.74 -15.99 0.85
N ASP A 90 3.05 -16.15 0.99
CA ASP A 90 3.74 -17.35 0.54
C ASP A 90 3.57 -18.51 1.54
N TRP A 91 3.66 -19.74 1.03
CA TRP A 91 3.53 -20.96 1.81
C TRP A 91 4.84 -21.73 1.78
N ILE A 92 5.54 -21.76 2.91
CA ILE A 92 6.85 -22.39 3.07
C ILE A 92 6.65 -23.64 3.94
N ASP A 93 7.05 -24.81 3.42
CA ASP A 93 6.88 -26.11 4.10
C ASP A 93 5.45 -26.35 4.61
N GLY A 94 4.47 -25.93 3.81
CA GLY A 94 3.05 -26.07 4.10
C GLY A 94 2.50 -25.13 5.18
N LYS A 95 3.25 -24.10 5.58
CA LYS A 95 2.82 -23.09 6.54
C LYS A 95 2.82 -21.69 5.89
N PRO A 96 1.82 -20.85 6.16
CA PRO A 96 1.80 -19.49 5.62
C PRO A 96 2.84 -18.62 6.34
N ASP A 97 3.70 -17.93 5.59
CA ASP A 97 4.64 -16.94 6.13
C ASP A 97 4.22 -15.53 5.73
N PHE A 98 3.53 -14.84 6.65
CA PHE A 98 3.02 -13.48 6.46
C PHE A 98 4.10 -12.41 6.25
N ARG A 99 5.39 -12.76 6.37
CA ARG A 99 6.52 -11.86 6.13
C ARG A 99 7.00 -11.89 4.67
N VAL A 100 6.56 -12.90 3.92
CA VAL A 100 7.00 -13.22 2.56
C VAL A 100 5.79 -13.14 1.63
N MET A 101 5.92 -12.35 0.57
CA MET A 101 4.93 -12.32 -0.50
C MET A 101 5.37 -13.24 -1.64
N ASP A 102 4.43 -14.01 -2.20
CA ASP A 102 4.68 -14.82 -3.38
C ASP A 102 4.79 -13.90 -4.61
N SER A 103 5.98 -13.82 -5.21
CA SER A 103 6.28 -12.94 -6.35
C SER A 103 5.43 -13.26 -7.59
N ARG A 104 4.97 -14.51 -7.77
CA ARG A 104 4.06 -14.89 -8.85
C ARG A 104 2.67 -14.31 -8.62
N LYS A 105 2.22 -14.26 -7.37
CA LYS A 105 0.94 -13.66 -6.99
C LYS A 105 0.99 -12.14 -7.10
N LEU A 106 2.13 -11.52 -6.81
CA LEU A 106 2.38 -10.11 -7.12
C LEU A 106 2.20 -9.84 -8.61
N ALA A 107 2.89 -10.61 -9.47
CA ALA A 107 2.76 -10.50 -10.91
C ALA A 107 1.30 -10.68 -11.37
N ALA A 108 0.59 -11.68 -10.83
CA ALA A 108 -0.82 -11.94 -11.13
C ALA A 108 -1.73 -10.77 -10.70
N CYS A 109 -1.50 -10.15 -9.55
CA CYS A 109 -2.28 -8.99 -9.10
C CYS A 109 -2.08 -7.78 -10.00
N VAL A 110 -0.85 -7.54 -10.46
CA VAL A 110 -0.53 -6.42 -11.36
C VAL A 110 -1.11 -6.64 -12.76
N TYR A 111 -0.92 -7.84 -13.31
CA TYR A 111 -1.27 -8.19 -14.68
C TYR A 111 -2.77 -8.43 -14.85
N TYR A 112 -3.36 -9.29 -14.00
CA TYR A 112 -4.78 -9.65 -14.06
C TYR A 112 -5.70 -8.76 -13.23
N LYS A 113 -5.17 -7.67 -12.65
CA LYS A 113 -5.91 -6.73 -11.79
C LYS A 113 -6.68 -7.46 -10.68
N ARG A 114 -5.98 -8.32 -9.93
CA ARG A 114 -6.56 -9.05 -8.79
C ARG A 114 -6.29 -8.32 -7.48
N CYS A 115 -7.19 -8.51 -6.53
CA CYS A 115 -7.08 -7.97 -5.18
C CYS A 115 -5.90 -8.63 -4.46
N TRP A 116 -5.03 -7.81 -3.88
CA TRP A 116 -3.86 -8.28 -3.13
C TRP A 116 -4.22 -9.20 -1.95
N ILE A 117 -5.39 -8.98 -1.35
CA ILE A 117 -5.84 -9.71 -0.16
C ILE A 117 -6.69 -10.94 -0.49
N CYS A 118 -7.73 -10.84 -1.32
CA CYS A 118 -8.61 -11.98 -1.59
C CYS A 118 -8.30 -12.74 -2.90
N GLY A 119 -7.49 -12.17 -3.80
CA GLY A 119 -7.16 -12.78 -5.08
C GLY A 119 -8.27 -12.67 -6.16
N GLU A 120 -9.45 -12.15 -5.83
CA GLU A 120 -10.53 -11.94 -6.80
C GLU A 120 -10.28 -10.71 -7.72
N PRO A 121 -10.89 -10.65 -8.92
CA PRO A 121 -10.78 -9.50 -9.81
C PRO A 121 -11.21 -8.17 -9.16
N LEU A 122 -10.43 -7.12 -9.38
CA LEU A 122 -10.73 -5.77 -8.91
C LEU A 122 -11.80 -5.10 -9.76
N GLY A 123 -12.61 -4.28 -9.10
CA GLY A 123 -13.59 -3.42 -9.75
C GLY A 123 -13.02 -2.02 -10.06
N GLN A 124 -13.92 -1.04 -10.08
CA GLN A 124 -13.57 0.34 -10.40
C GLN A 124 -12.68 1.01 -9.33
N TYR A 125 -12.85 0.68 -8.06
CA TYR A 125 -12.08 1.25 -6.96
C TYR A 125 -10.90 0.36 -6.58
N LYS A 126 -9.77 0.99 -6.28
CA LYS A 126 -8.50 0.37 -5.91
C LYS A 126 -8.08 0.94 -4.57
N ALA A 127 -8.01 0.09 -3.56
CA ALA A 127 -7.68 0.48 -2.20
C ALA A 127 -6.26 0.02 -1.84
N PHE A 128 -5.43 0.92 -1.36
CA PHE A 128 -4.08 0.64 -0.89
C PHE A 128 -4.04 0.77 0.63
N VAL A 129 -3.48 -0.22 1.33
CA VAL A 129 -3.21 -0.13 2.77
C VAL A 129 -1.79 0.39 2.94
N ILE A 130 -1.66 1.63 3.38
CA ILE A 130 -0.40 2.36 3.37
C ILE A 130 -0.14 3.09 4.69
N GLY A 131 1.13 3.47 4.92
CA GLY A 131 1.50 4.36 6.01
C GLY A 131 1.35 5.85 5.64
N PRO A 132 1.47 6.76 6.62
CA PRO A 132 1.31 8.19 6.40
C PRO A 132 2.33 8.80 5.42
N MET A 133 3.56 8.29 5.40
CA MET A 133 4.59 8.78 4.46
C MET A 133 4.25 8.43 3.00
N CYS A 134 3.58 7.30 2.77
CA CYS A 134 3.07 6.94 1.45
C CYS A 134 1.95 7.88 0.98
N ALA A 135 1.19 8.47 1.91
CA ALA A 135 0.20 9.49 1.58
C ALA A 135 0.85 10.82 1.14
N VAL A 136 2.09 11.08 1.57
CA VAL A 136 2.89 12.23 1.16
C VAL A 136 3.47 11.99 -0.24
N ASN A 137 4.23 10.91 -0.42
CA ASN A 137 4.96 10.65 -1.67
C ASN A 137 4.12 9.96 -2.77
N ARG A 138 2.91 9.48 -2.45
CA ARG A 138 2.00 8.75 -3.36
C ARG A 138 2.56 7.45 -3.93
N VAL A 139 3.43 6.80 -3.15
CA VAL A 139 4.03 5.52 -3.53
C VAL A 139 3.55 4.41 -2.60
N SER A 140 3.07 3.32 -3.20
CA SER A 140 2.85 2.04 -2.53
C SER A 140 3.85 0.99 -3.04
N ALA A 141 4.34 0.14 -2.15
CA ALA A 141 5.10 -1.06 -2.51
C ALA A 141 4.20 -2.29 -2.78
N GLU A 142 2.90 -2.18 -2.45
CA GLU A 142 1.94 -3.26 -2.61
C GLU A 142 0.86 -2.90 -3.64
N PRO A 143 0.35 -3.87 -4.42
CA PRO A 143 -0.73 -3.66 -5.37
C PRO A 143 -2.07 -3.43 -4.65
N PRO A 144 -3.10 -2.94 -5.37
CA PRO A 144 -4.37 -2.61 -4.73
C PRO A 144 -5.20 -3.82 -4.31
N SER A 145 -6.12 -3.55 -3.40
CA SER A 145 -7.15 -4.46 -2.89
C SER A 145 -8.55 -3.88 -3.13
N HIS A 146 -9.59 -4.69 -2.92
CA HIS A 146 -10.95 -4.17 -2.70
C HIS A 146 -11.00 -3.34 -1.41
N THR A 147 -11.87 -2.34 -1.38
CA THR A 147 -11.97 -1.39 -0.26
C THR A 147 -12.29 -2.06 1.08
N ASP A 148 -13.21 -3.02 1.11
CA ASP A 148 -13.56 -3.75 2.34
C ASP A 148 -12.47 -4.73 2.79
N CYS A 149 -11.75 -5.38 1.86
CA CYS A 149 -10.56 -6.17 2.18
C CYS A 149 -9.47 -5.30 2.82
N ALA A 150 -9.21 -4.13 2.24
CA ALA A 150 -8.22 -3.18 2.76
C ALA A 150 -8.62 -2.66 4.16
N LYS A 151 -9.89 -2.32 4.36
CA LYS A 151 -10.42 -1.93 5.69
C LYS A 151 -10.29 -3.06 6.70
N PHE A 152 -10.69 -4.28 6.34
CA PHE A 152 -10.51 -5.45 7.19
C PHE A 152 -9.04 -5.62 7.60
N ALA A 153 -8.10 -5.55 6.65
CA ALA A 153 -6.68 -5.67 6.95
C ALA A 153 -6.18 -4.58 7.91
N ALA A 154 -6.56 -3.32 7.70
CA ALA A 154 -6.20 -2.20 8.59
C ALA A 154 -6.76 -2.37 10.02
N GLN A 155 -7.86 -3.11 10.17
CA GLN A 155 -8.52 -3.34 11.46
C GLN A 155 -8.16 -4.66 12.14
N ALA A 156 -7.69 -5.65 11.37
CA ALA A 156 -7.47 -7.02 11.84
C ALA A 156 -5.99 -7.40 11.92
N CYS A 157 -5.12 -6.80 11.11
CA CYS A 157 -3.72 -7.23 10.99
C CYS A 157 -2.92 -6.85 12.25
N PRO A 158 -2.35 -7.80 13.00
CA PRO A 158 -1.59 -7.50 14.21
C PRO A 158 -0.39 -6.58 13.96
N PHE A 159 0.18 -6.60 12.76
CA PHE A 159 1.29 -5.70 12.41
C PHE A 159 0.85 -4.23 12.29
N LEU A 160 -0.39 -4.00 11.84
CA LEU A 160 -0.96 -2.66 11.66
C LEU A 160 -1.65 -2.14 12.92
N THR A 161 -2.24 -3.04 13.72
CA THR A 161 -3.02 -2.66 14.90
C THR A 161 -2.20 -2.59 16.19
N LEU A 162 -0.98 -3.11 16.23
CA LEU A 162 -0.11 -3.03 17.40
C LEU A 162 0.98 -1.97 17.17
N PRO A 163 0.96 -0.82 17.87
CA PRO A 163 1.87 0.31 17.62
C PRO A 163 3.37 -0.01 17.75
N LYS A 164 3.70 -1.08 18.48
CA LYS A 164 5.09 -1.53 18.72
C LYS A 164 5.41 -2.84 18.00
N ALA A 165 4.56 -3.31 17.09
CA ALA A 165 4.89 -4.49 16.31
C ALA A 165 6.13 -4.20 15.47
N THR A 166 7.13 -5.07 15.60
CA THR A 166 8.34 -5.07 14.78
C THR A 166 8.28 -6.22 13.79
N ARG A 167 8.84 -6.00 12.60
CA ARG A 167 8.97 -7.06 11.60
C ARG A 167 9.99 -8.07 12.12
N ARG A 168 9.63 -9.35 12.14
CA ARG A 168 10.53 -10.43 12.56
C ARG A 168 11.42 -10.85 11.40
N GLU A 169 12.73 -10.71 11.54
CA GLU A 169 13.70 -11.02 10.48
C GLU A 169 14.33 -12.42 10.61
N THR A 170 14.19 -13.07 11.77
CA THR A 170 14.76 -14.40 12.03
C THR A 170 14.30 -15.44 11.01
N GLY A 171 15.24 -16.09 10.33
CA GLY A 171 14.95 -17.14 9.35
C GLY A 171 14.16 -16.65 8.14
N MET A 172 14.26 -15.36 7.78
CA MET A 172 13.81 -14.92 6.45
C MET A 172 14.80 -15.40 5.38
N PRO A 173 14.32 -15.72 4.16
CA PRO A 173 15.21 -16.00 3.03
C PRO A 173 16.16 -14.84 2.74
N ASP A 174 17.42 -15.15 2.46
CA ASP A 174 18.49 -14.15 2.23
C ASP A 174 18.26 -13.33 0.95
N ASP A 175 17.42 -13.81 0.02
CA ASP A 175 17.13 -13.20 -1.27
C ASP A 175 15.86 -12.34 -1.29
N LEU A 176 15.24 -12.10 -0.12
CA LEU A 176 14.01 -11.32 -0.04
C LEU A 176 14.27 -9.83 -0.33
N ARG A 177 13.95 -9.40 -1.55
CA ARG A 177 14.04 -8.00 -1.96
C ARG A 177 12.73 -7.26 -1.68
N VAL A 178 12.82 -6.10 -1.04
CA VAL A 178 11.72 -5.15 -0.89
C VAL A 178 11.99 -3.98 -1.82
N SER A 179 11.03 -3.64 -2.67
CA SER A 179 11.18 -2.50 -3.56
C SER A 179 11.07 -1.17 -2.78
N GLY A 180 12.00 -0.25 -3.03
CA GLY A 180 12.02 1.08 -2.43
C GLY A 180 12.69 1.16 -1.05
N ILE A 181 12.70 2.37 -0.48
CA ILE A 181 13.32 2.64 0.83
C ILE A 181 12.29 2.40 1.94
N MET A 182 12.53 1.37 2.77
CA MET A 182 11.64 1.04 3.89
C MET A 182 11.97 1.88 5.13
N LEU A 183 11.02 2.67 5.60
CA LEU A 183 11.07 3.26 6.93
C LEU A 183 10.85 2.17 7.98
N LYS A 184 11.89 1.84 8.75
CA LYS A 184 11.87 0.73 9.73
C LYS A 184 10.97 0.96 10.95
N ARG A 185 10.42 2.16 11.13
CA ARG A 185 9.52 2.48 12.24
C ARG A 185 8.10 1.97 11.97
N ASN A 186 7.41 1.53 13.02
CA ASN A 186 5.96 1.34 12.96
C ASN A 186 5.29 2.72 13.04
N PRO A 187 4.45 3.12 12.07
CA PRO A 187 3.81 4.43 12.10
C PRO A 187 2.71 4.55 13.17
N GLY A 188 2.23 3.45 13.75
CA GLY A 188 1.11 3.45 14.71
C GLY A 188 -0.25 3.79 14.10
N VAL A 189 -0.27 4.21 12.84
CA VAL A 189 -1.48 4.48 12.04
C VAL A 189 -1.36 3.82 10.67
N ALA A 190 -2.49 3.33 10.16
CA ALA A 190 -2.65 2.80 8.81
C ALA A 190 -3.70 3.62 8.05
N LEU A 191 -3.51 3.75 6.74
CA LEU A 191 -4.40 4.47 5.85
C LEU A 191 -4.88 3.52 4.76
N VAL A 192 -6.21 3.41 4.61
CA VAL A 192 -6.82 2.87 3.40
C VAL A 192 -7.04 4.02 2.42
N TRP A 193 -6.23 4.03 1.37
CA TRP A 193 -6.25 5.00 0.28
C TRP A 193 -7.02 4.45 -0.91
N VAL A 194 -8.19 5.02 -1.21
CA VAL A 194 -9.05 4.53 -2.30
C VAL A 194 -8.95 5.48 -3.49
N THR A 195 -8.58 4.95 -4.66
CA THR A 195 -8.49 5.69 -5.93
C THR A 195 -9.15 4.90 -7.07
N ARG A 196 -9.30 5.54 -8.24
CA ARG A 196 -9.81 4.88 -9.48
C ARG A 196 -8.70 4.38 -10.39
N SER A 197 -7.49 4.92 -10.27
CA SER A 197 -6.36 4.62 -11.14
C SER A 197 -5.06 4.63 -10.37
N PHE A 198 -4.10 3.84 -10.84
CA PHE A 198 -2.74 3.82 -10.35
C PHE A 198 -1.82 3.49 -11.53
N HIS A 199 -0.54 3.81 -11.40
CA HIS A 199 0.48 3.44 -12.37
C HIS A 199 1.53 2.53 -11.71
N ALA A 200 1.79 1.38 -12.32
CA ALA A 200 2.93 0.56 -11.93
C ALA A 200 4.21 1.19 -12.48
N VAL A 201 5.21 1.32 -11.63
CA VAL A 201 6.50 1.97 -11.88
C VAL A 201 7.60 0.95 -11.62
N ARG A 202 8.54 0.79 -12.56
CA ARG A 202 9.70 -0.07 -12.35
C ARG A 202 10.64 0.57 -11.34
N ALA A 203 11.04 -0.19 -10.33
CA ALA A 203 12.13 0.15 -9.43
C ALA A 203 13.29 -0.84 -9.63
N ASP A 204 14.48 -0.49 -9.15
CA ASP A 204 15.68 -1.32 -9.31
C ASP A 204 15.48 -2.76 -8.79
N ASP A 205 14.76 -2.88 -7.67
CA ASP A 205 14.47 -4.14 -6.98
C ASP A 205 13.00 -4.60 -7.10
N GLY A 206 12.28 -4.18 -8.14
CA GLY A 206 10.94 -4.69 -8.43
C GLY A 206 9.97 -3.65 -8.98
N VAL A 207 8.81 -3.53 -8.35
CA VAL A 207 7.71 -2.66 -8.80
C VAL A 207 7.17 -1.82 -7.65
N LEU A 208 6.94 -0.54 -7.93
CA LEU A 208 6.25 0.40 -7.07
C LEU A 208 4.97 0.87 -7.77
N PHE A 209 4.08 1.47 -7.00
CA PHE A 209 2.80 1.95 -7.51
C PHE A 209 2.63 3.43 -7.17
N ASP A 210 2.51 4.27 -8.20
CA ASP A 210 1.97 5.62 -8.06
C ASP A 210 0.45 5.51 -7.92
N ILE A 211 -0.05 5.93 -6.76
CA ILE A 211 -1.44 5.76 -6.35
C ILE A 211 -2.30 7.01 -6.60
N GLY A 212 -1.74 8.06 -7.20
CA GLY A 212 -2.45 9.28 -7.58
C GLY A 212 -3.18 9.97 -6.42
N GLU A 213 -4.29 10.65 -6.74
CA GLU A 213 -5.19 11.27 -5.76
C GLU A 213 -6.27 10.29 -5.28
N PRO A 214 -6.73 10.40 -4.01
CA PRO A 214 -7.77 9.54 -3.49
C PRO A 214 -9.15 10.10 -3.80
N GLU A 215 -10.10 9.20 -3.97
CA GLU A 215 -11.54 9.47 -3.88
C GLU A 215 -12.00 9.44 -2.41
N GLN A 216 -11.40 8.55 -1.61
CA GLN A 216 -11.75 8.33 -0.21
C GLN A 216 -10.51 7.93 0.59
N THR A 217 -10.46 8.35 1.85
CA THR A 217 -9.44 7.95 2.81
C THR A 217 -10.08 7.43 4.09
N PHE A 218 -9.54 6.36 4.65
CA PHE A 218 -9.93 5.84 5.95
C PHE A 218 -8.69 5.61 6.80
N TRP A 219 -8.57 6.38 7.87
CA TRP A 219 -7.43 6.29 8.78
C TRP A 219 -7.76 5.43 9.99
N TYR A 220 -6.83 4.55 10.36
CA TYR A 220 -6.96 3.64 11.47
C TYR A 220 -5.76 3.75 12.42
N ALA A 221 -6.03 3.64 13.71
CA ALA A 221 -5.06 3.49 14.78
C ALA A 221 -5.55 2.36 15.67
N GLU A 222 -4.73 1.36 15.94
CA GLU A 222 -5.11 0.22 16.80
C GLU A 222 -6.42 -0.49 16.37
N GLY A 223 -6.71 -0.48 15.07
CA GLY A 223 -7.90 -1.09 14.48
C GLY A 223 -9.22 -0.30 14.62
N ARG A 224 -9.20 0.85 15.31
CA ARG A 224 -10.30 1.84 15.31
C ARG A 224 -9.98 2.98 14.36
N LEU A 225 -10.96 3.84 14.07
CA LEU A 225 -10.72 5.07 13.32
C LEU A 225 -9.72 5.97 14.07
N ALA A 226 -8.73 6.48 13.35
CA ALA A 226 -7.74 7.39 13.90
C ALA A 226 -8.27 8.82 13.98
N SER A 227 -7.88 9.52 15.03
CA SER A 227 -8.04 10.97 15.16
C SER A 227 -7.00 11.71 14.31
N ARG A 228 -7.29 12.97 13.99
CA ARG A 228 -6.34 13.84 13.27
C ARG A 228 -5.02 14.00 14.04
N SER A 229 -5.07 14.12 15.37
CA SER A 229 -3.87 14.25 16.20
C SER A 229 -2.97 13.02 16.14
N GLU A 230 -3.53 11.81 16.12
CA GLU A 230 -2.76 10.58 15.95
C GLU A 230 -2.07 10.52 14.58
N VAL A 231 -2.79 10.91 13.53
CA VAL A 231 -2.23 10.96 12.16
C VAL A 231 -1.12 12.02 12.08
N MET A 232 -1.35 13.22 12.59
CA MET A 232 -0.36 14.31 12.59
C MET A 232 0.90 13.93 13.36
N ALA A 233 0.77 13.36 14.58
CA ALA A 233 1.91 12.92 15.37
C ALA A 233 2.74 11.85 14.63
N SER A 234 2.08 10.93 13.93
CA SER A 234 2.79 9.94 13.11
C SER A 234 3.50 10.57 11.92
N VAL A 235 2.92 11.60 11.29
CA VAL A 235 3.52 12.32 10.18
C VAL A 235 4.74 13.11 10.65
N GLU A 236 4.60 13.90 11.70
CA GLU A 236 5.68 14.71 12.30
C GLU A 236 6.88 13.83 12.69
N ALA A 237 6.65 12.65 13.25
CA ALA A 237 7.72 11.71 13.59
C ALA A 237 8.40 11.06 12.36
N GLY A 238 7.77 11.12 11.18
CA GLY A 238 8.29 10.52 9.94
C GLY A 238 8.95 11.50 8.99
N LEU A 239 8.50 12.75 8.99
CA LEU A 239 8.95 13.78 8.06
C LEU A 239 10.47 14.01 8.07
N PRO A 240 11.18 14.02 9.22
CA PRO A 240 12.62 14.25 9.22
C PRO A 240 13.38 13.33 8.25
N ALA A 241 13.04 12.04 8.19
CA ALA A 241 13.69 11.10 7.28
C ALA A 241 13.41 11.40 5.79
N LEU A 242 12.25 11.98 5.46
CA LEU A 242 11.96 12.43 4.09
C LEU A 242 12.69 13.73 3.77
N TYR A 243 12.78 14.66 4.72
CA TYR A 243 13.55 15.90 4.54
C TYR A 243 15.05 15.62 4.40
N ASP A 244 15.61 14.67 5.15
CA ASP A 244 17.01 14.26 5.00
C ASP A 244 17.30 13.77 3.56
N LEU A 245 16.38 12.96 3.01
CA LEU A 245 16.48 12.49 1.61
C LEU A 245 16.29 13.62 0.60
N ALA A 246 15.35 14.54 0.83
CA ALA A 246 15.11 15.67 -0.05
C ALA A 246 16.29 16.65 -0.06
N HIS A 247 16.86 16.97 1.10
CA HIS A 247 18.05 17.80 1.24
C HIS A 247 19.28 17.18 0.57
N ALA A 248 19.42 15.85 0.62
CA ALA A 248 20.49 15.14 -0.07
C ALA A 248 20.34 15.16 -1.61
N ASP A 249 19.12 15.36 -2.13
CA ASP A 249 18.84 15.45 -3.57
C ASP A 249 19.01 16.90 -4.07
N SER A 250 18.17 17.84 -3.61
CA SER A 250 18.24 19.26 -4.00
C SER A 250 17.29 20.18 -3.20
N GLU A 251 17.49 21.49 -3.28
CA GLU A 251 16.52 22.48 -2.76
C GLU A 251 15.14 22.37 -3.44
N ALA A 252 15.11 22.03 -4.73
CA ALA A 252 13.87 21.81 -5.46
C ALA A 252 13.08 20.61 -4.89
N ALA A 253 13.76 19.53 -4.51
CA ALA A 253 13.15 18.37 -3.88
C ALA A 253 12.54 18.71 -2.50
N VAL A 254 13.17 19.62 -1.75
CA VAL A 254 12.62 20.11 -0.47
C VAL A 254 11.31 20.87 -0.69
N LEU A 255 11.27 21.78 -1.67
CA LEU A 255 10.07 22.53 -2.01
C LEU A 255 8.93 21.61 -2.53
N GLU A 256 9.30 20.58 -3.30
CA GLU A 256 8.35 19.55 -3.74
C GLU A 256 7.78 18.76 -2.55
N LEU A 257 8.63 18.38 -1.59
CA LEU A 257 8.21 17.71 -0.37
C LEU A 257 7.26 18.59 0.45
N ASP A 258 7.57 19.88 0.65
CA ASP A 258 6.67 20.82 1.34
C ASP A 258 5.28 20.86 0.68
N THR A 259 5.27 20.93 -0.65
CA THR A 259 4.02 20.91 -1.44
C THR A 259 3.29 19.57 -1.26
N ALA A 260 4.01 18.45 -1.28
CA ALA A 260 3.44 17.12 -1.10
C ALA A 260 2.83 16.93 0.29
N VAL A 261 3.48 17.43 1.33
CA VAL A 261 2.98 17.43 2.71
C VAL A 261 1.70 18.26 2.80
N ALA A 262 1.71 19.49 2.27
CA ALA A 262 0.52 20.34 2.25
C ALA A 262 -0.66 19.69 1.50
N ARG A 263 -0.42 18.99 0.39
CA ARG A 263 -1.45 18.21 -0.30
C ARG A 263 -1.98 17.05 0.55
N ALA A 264 -1.10 16.27 1.17
CA ALA A 264 -1.49 15.09 1.96
C ALA A 264 -2.40 15.43 3.15
N THR A 265 -2.13 16.55 3.84
CA THR A 265 -2.90 16.98 5.03
C THR A 265 -4.38 17.24 4.75
N ARG A 266 -4.76 17.47 3.48
CA ARG A 266 -6.15 17.63 3.04
C ARG A 266 -6.97 16.34 3.19
N PHE A 267 -6.30 15.20 3.22
CA PHE A 267 -6.91 13.87 3.30
C PHE A 267 -6.83 13.25 4.70
N PHE A 268 -6.34 14.01 5.69
CA PHE A 268 -6.32 13.58 7.09
C PHE A 268 -7.72 13.69 7.68
N PRO A 269 -8.01 12.96 8.77
CA PRO A 269 -9.29 13.08 9.45
C PRO A 269 -9.58 14.56 9.77
N PRO A 270 -10.85 15.00 9.72
CA PRO A 270 -11.19 16.34 10.16
C PRO A 270 -10.79 16.51 11.63
N HIS A 271 -10.47 17.73 12.04
CA HIS A 271 -10.47 18.03 13.46
C HIS A 271 -11.84 17.64 14.00
N ALA A 272 -11.91 16.90 15.11
CA ALA A 272 -13.17 16.69 15.78
C ALA A 272 -13.79 18.08 15.97
N ALA A 273 -14.94 18.34 15.35
CA ALA A 273 -15.68 19.55 15.65
C ALA A 273 -15.89 19.52 17.17
N ALA A 274 -15.52 20.60 17.84
CA ALA A 274 -15.79 20.79 19.26
C ALA A 274 -17.21 20.26 19.52
N ALA A 275 -17.32 19.33 20.47
CA ALA A 275 -18.56 18.64 20.77
C ALA A 275 -19.72 19.63 20.65
N PHE A 276 -20.68 19.34 19.76
CA PHE A 276 -21.93 20.08 19.73
C PHE A 276 -22.58 19.83 21.09
N SER A 277 -22.28 20.72 22.03
CA SER A 277 -22.92 20.76 23.33
C SER A 277 -24.38 21.02 23.03
N GLY A 278 -25.21 20.03 23.39
CA GLY A 278 -26.62 20.05 23.14
C GLY A 278 -27.24 21.38 23.59
N ARG A 279 -28.14 21.88 22.76
CA ARG A 279 -29.28 22.62 23.30
C ARG A 279 -30.49 21.76 23.03
N SER A 280 -30.93 21.09 24.08
CA SER A 280 -32.32 20.72 24.24
C SER A 280 -33.15 22.01 24.35
N ALA A 281 -34.09 22.18 23.42
CA ALA A 281 -35.40 22.79 23.65
C ALA A 281 -36.30 22.36 22.48
#